data_AF-A0A7V2Z1U1-F1
#
_entry.id   AF-A0A7V2Z1U1-F1
#
_cell.length_a   1.000
_cell.length_b   1.000
_cell.length_c   1.000
_cell.angle_alpha   90.00
_cell.angle_beta   90.00
_cell.angle_gamma   90.00
#
_symmetry.space_group_name_H-M   'P 1'
#
loop_
_entity.id
_entity.type
_entity.pdbx_description
1 polymer ?
#
loop_
_entity_poly.entity_id
_entity_poly.type
_entity_poly.pdbx_seq_one_letter_code
_entity_poly.pdbx_strand_id
1 'polypeptide(L)'
;MQFAAYDRSLDLIRVNPALDAPDTPAFYLDYLIYHELLHRQLGDQRTATGSRRSHHALFRQRERLHPDYARAIAWEREFLARTER
;
A
#
# COMPACT_ATOMS: atom_id res chain seq x y z
N MET A 1 4.25 2.69 1.96
CA MET A 1 4.26 1.37 1.33
C MET A 1 5.02 1.45 0.03
N GLN A 2 5.98 0.54 -0.19
CA GLN A 2 6.90 0.54 -1.35
C GLN A 2 6.73 -0.73 -2.22
N PHE A 3 5.93 -1.69 -1.78
CA PHE A 3 5.87 -3.03 -2.36
C PHE A 3 4.72 -3.27 -3.35
N ALA A 4 3.84 -2.30 -3.56
CA ALA A 4 2.91 -2.30 -4.67
C ALA A 4 2.70 -0.88 -5.20
N ALA A 5 2.13 -0.78 -6.39
CA ALA A 5 1.72 0.48 -6.98
C ALA A 5 0.55 0.28 -7.94
N TYR A 6 -0.45 1.16 -7.82
CA TYR A 6 -1.53 1.31 -8.79
C TYR A 6 -1.11 2.19 -9.98
N ASP A 7 -1.12 1.59 -11.17
CA ASP A 7 -0.90 2.27 -12.44
C ASP A 7 -2.21 2.82 -13.00
N ARG A 8 -2.37 4.13 -12.93
CA ARG A 8 -3.56 4.84 -13.43
C ARG A 8 -3.74 4.81 -14.94
N SER A 9 -2.66 4.65 -15.71
CA SER A 9 -2.74 4.66 -17.17
C SER A 9 -3.23 3.33 -17.72
N LEU A 10 -2.93 2.24 -17.02
CA LEU A 10 -3.27 0.88 -17.41
C LEU A 10 -4.40 0.27 -16.59
N ASP A 11 -4.85 0.93 -15.52
CA ASP A 11 -5.80 0.40 -14.53
C ASP A 11 -5.34 -0.94 -13.95
N LEU A 12 -4.06 -1.02 -13.55
CA LEU A 12 -3.44 -2.25 -13.04
C LEU A 12 -2.74 -2.03 -11.69
N ILE A 13 -2.82 -3.03 -10.82
CA ILE A 13 -2.01 -3.10 -9.60
C ILE A 13 -0.78 -3.94 -9.89
N ARG A 14 0.41 -3.39 -9.59
CA ARG A 14 1.69 -4.09 -9.69
C ARG A 14 2.19 -4.39 -8.30
N VAL A 15 2.60 -5.64 -8.06
CA VAL A 15 3.19 -6.09 -6.79
C VAL A 15 4.68 -6.34 -7.01
N ASN A 16 5.50 -5.96 -6.06
CA ASN A 16 6.94 -6.14 -6.11
C ASN A 16 7.30 -7.64 -6.05
N PRO A 17 8.16 -8.15 -6.95
CA PRO A 17 8.60 -9.55 -6.95
C PRO A 17 9.25 -10.03 -5.65
N ALA A 18 9.75 -9.14 -4.80
CA ALA A 18 10.26 -9.50 -3.46
C ALA A 18 9.19 -10.17 -2.57
N LEU A 19 7.91 -10.00 -2.91
CA LEU A 19 6.78 -10.64 -2.23
C LEU A 19 6.34 -11.96 -2.90
N ASP A 20 7.00 -12.38 -3.98
CA ASP A 20 6.77 -13.67 -4.64
C ASP A 20 7.58 -14.79 -3.96
N ALA A 21 7.43 -14.88 -2.63
CA ALA A 21 8.15 -15.83 -1.80
C ALA A 21 7.16 -16.61 -0.91
N PRO A 22 7.39 -17.91 -0.63
CA PRO A 22 6.46 -18.75 0.14
C PRO A 22 6.15 -18.25 1.56
N ASP A 23 7.04 -17.43 2.13
CA ASP A 23 6.90 -16.84 3.47
C ASP A 23 6.11 -15.53 3.48
N THR A 24 5.70 -15.02 2.31
CA THR A 24 4.83 -13.84 2.21
C THR A 24 3.42 -14.20 2.67
N PRO A 25 2.92 -13.60 3.76
CA PRO A 25 1.60 -13.96 4.26
C PRO A 25 0.48 -13.41 3.38
N ALA A 26 -0.55 -14.22 3.15
CA ALA A 26 -1.74 -13.81 2.38
C ALA A 26 -2.41 -12.54 2.93
N PHE A 27 -2.52 -12.41 4.26
CA PHE A 27 -3.14 -11.22 4.89
C PHE A 27 -2.41 -9.92 4.53
N TYR A 28 -1.11 -9.98 4.26
CA TYR A 28 -0.32 -8.82 3.88
C TYR A 28 -0.56 -8.45 2.42
N LEU A 29 -0.66 -9.45 1.53
CA LEU A 29 -1.05 -9.24 0.15
C LEU A 29 -2.46 -8.64 0.05
N ASP A 30 -3.43 -9.16 0.81
CA ASP A 30 -4.79 -8.61 0.87
C ASP A 30 -4.79 -7.14 1.28
N TYR A 31 -4.00 -6.78 2.31
CA TYR A 31 -3.83 -5.40 2.75
C TYR A 31 -3.19 -4.51 1.66
N LEU A 32 -2.14 -5.00 0.99
CA LEU A 32 -1.49 -4.28 -0.12
C LEU A 32 -2.47 -3.99 -1.25
N ILE A 33 -3.23 -5.00 -1.69
CA ILE A 33 -4.23 -4.82 -2.74
C ILE A 33 -5.30 -3.82 -2.30
N TYR A 34 -5.77 -3.90 -1.05
CA TYR A 34 -6.69 -2.92 -0.49
C TYR A 34 -6.12 -1.48 -0.53
N HIS A 35 -4.85 -1.30 -0.15
CA HIS A 35 -4.16 -0.01 -0.21
C HIS A 35 -4.12 0.57 -1.64
N GLU A 36 -3.77 -0.25 -2.62
CA GLU A 36 -3.74 0.18 -4.02
C GLU A 36 -5.14 0.47 -4.59
N LEU A 37 -6.17 -0.27 -4.15
CA LEU A 37 -7.55 0.04 -4.49
C LEU A 37 -8.01 1.37 -3.89
N LEU A 38 -7.52 1.76 -2.71
CA LEU A 38 -7.78 3.10 -2.17
C LEU A 38 -7.14 4.19 -3.03
N HIS A 39 -5.97 3.95 -3.61
CA HIS A 39 -5.36 4.88 -4.57
C HIS A 39 -6.21 5.06 -5.81
N ARG A 40 -6.76 3.96 -6.35
CA ARG A 40 -7.71 4.00 -7.46
C ARG A 40 -8.98 4.75 -7.11
N GLN A 41 -9.56 4.49 -5.95
CA GLN A 41 -10.85 5.06 -5.54
C GLN A 41 -10.76 6.54 -5.15
N LEU A 42 -9.74 6.93 -4.39
CA LEU A 42 -9.65 8.26 -3.77
C LEU A 42 -8.79 9.24 -4.57
N GLY A 43 -7.90 8.73 -5.43
CA GLY A 43 -6.96 9.55 -6.19
C GLY A 43 -5.99 10.32 -5.30
N ASP A 44 -5.43 11.41 -5.84
CA ASP A 44 -4.56 12.31 -5.06
C ASP A 44 -5.26 13.63 -4.82
N GLN A 45 -4.98 14.24 -3.66
CA GLN A 45 -5.29 15.64 -3.43
C GLN A 45 -4.16 16.53 -3.96
N ARG A 46 -4.48 17.75 -4.38
CA ARG A 46 -3.49 18.78 -4.72
C ARG A 46 -3.22 19.66 -3.51
N THR A 47 -1.95 19.91 -3.20
CA THR A 47 -1.57 20.91 -2.19
C THR A 47 -1.71 22.32 -2.74
N ALA A 48 -1.66 23.33 -1.87
CA ALA A 48 -1.64 24.74 -2.29
C ALA A 48 -0.46 25.07 -3.24
N THR A 49 0.64 24.31 -3.15
CA THR A 49 1.82 24.41 -4.03
C THR A 49 1.71 23.58 -5.31
N GLY A 50 0.56 22.92 -5.56
CA GLY A 50 0.33 22.11 -6.76
C GLY A 50 0.85 20.66 -6.70
N SER A 51 1.56 20.28 -5.64
CA SER A 51 2.07 18.91 -5.44
C SER A 51 0.93 17.91 -5.20
N ARG A 52 1.10 16.67 -5.66
CA ARG A 52 0.13 15.58 -5.45
C ARG A 52 0.37 14.94 -4.07
N ARG A 53 -0.71 14.68 -3.34
CA ARG A 53 -0.70 14.01 -2.03
C ARG A 53 -1.67 12.84 -2.04
N SER A 54 -1.12 11.64 -2.18
CA SER A 54 -1.88 10.39 -2.31
C SER A 54 -2.38 9.84 -0.96
N HIS A 55 -1.60 9.98 0.12
CA HIS A 55 -1.99 9.53 1.47
C HIS A 55 -2.52 10.69 2.34
N HIS A 56 -3.59 11.34 1.87
CA HIS A 56 -4.29 12.40 2.59
C HIS A 56 -5.14 11.85 3.76
N ALA A 57 -5.78 12.74 4.54
CA ALA A 57 -6.47 12.35 5.79
C ALA A 57 -7.54 11.28 5.58
N LEU A 58 -8.42 11.46 4.58
CA LEU A 58 -9.43 10.46 4.22
C LEU A 58 -8.81 9.11 3.81
N PHE A 59 -7.72 9.11 3.04
CA PHE A 59 -7.02 7.88 2.68
C PHE A 59 -6.60 7.11 3.93
N ARG A 60 -5.90 7.78 4.87
CA ARG A 60 -5.42 7.16 6.12
C ARG A 60 -6.57 6.67 7.00
N GLN A 61 -7.71 7.38 6.99
CA GLN A 61 -8.90 6.94 7.71
C GLN A 61 -9.43 5.63 7.12
N ARG A 62 -9.53 5.52 5.79
CA ARG A 62 -10.02 4.32 5.11
C ARG A 62 -9.04 3.15 5.24
N GLU A 63 -7.76 3.42 5.10
CA GLU A 63 -6.69 2.43 5.26
C GLU A 63 -6.77 1.70 6.60
N ARG A 64 -7.04 2.43 7.69
CA ARG A 64 -7.19 1.89 9.05
C ARG A 64 -8.44 1.02 9.26
N LEU A 65 -9.37 1.01 8.31
CA LEU A 65 -10.57 0.15 8.39
C LEU A 65 -10.28 -1.29 7.93
N HIS A 66 -9.13 -1.55 7.31
CA HIS A 66 -8.75 -2.90 6.95
C HIS A 66 -8.57 -3.76 8.22
N PRO A 67 -9.17 -4.96 8.31
CA PRO A 67 -9.09 -5.81 9.50
C PRO A 67 -7.65 -6.09 9.97
N ASP A 68 -6.74 -6.34 9.02
CA ASP A 68 -5.34 -6.62 9.30
C ASP A 68 -4.42 -5.39 9.26
N TYR A 69 -4.94 -4.15 9.23
CA TYR A 69 -4.11 -2.94 9.09
C TYR A 69 -2.90 -2.93 10.03
N ALA A 70 -3.13 -3.09 11.33
CA ALA A 70 -2.04 -3.05 12.32
C ALA A 70 -1.04 -4.20 12.13
N ARG A 71 -1.53 -5.40 11.81
CA ARG A 71 -0.73 -6.60 11.59
C ARG A 71 0.13 -6.47 10.33
N ALA A 72 -0.41 -5.91 9.27
CA ALA A 72 0.29 -5.69 8.01
C ALA A 72 1.39 -4.63 8.13
N ILE A 73 1.14 -3.53 8.85
CA ILE A 73 2.17 -2.52 9.14
C ILE A 73 3.31 -3.12 9.99
N ALA A 74 2.99 -3.96 10.98
CA ALA A 74 4.01 -4.65 11.77
C ALA A 74 4.86 -5.58 10.89
N TRP A 75 4.22 -6.39 10.05
CA TRP A 75 4.91 -7.30 9.14
C TRP A 75 5.80 -6.55 8.12
N GLU A 76 5.33 -5.46 7.52
CA GLU A 76 6.12 -4.67 6.55
C GLU A 76 7.42 -4.16 7.17
N ARG A 77 7.35 -3.68 8.43
CA ARG A 77 8.52 -3.20 9.17
C ARG A 77 9.52 -4.32 9.44
N GLU A 78 9.05 -5.49 9.83
CA GLU A 78 9.91 -6.66 10.05
C GLU A 78 10.53 -7.17 8.75
N PHE A 79 9.76 -7.19 7.66
CA PHE A 79 10.22 -7.60 6.35
C PHE A 79 11.36 -6.70 5.87
N LEU A 80 11.18 -5.38 5.91
CA LEU A 80 12.22 -4.39 5.55
C LEU A 80 13.49 -4.58 6.38
N ALA A 81 13.36 -4.74 7.70
CA ALA A 81 14.50 -4.95 8.60
C ALA A 81 15.27 -6.27 8.32
N ARG A 82 14.63 -7.27 7.70
CA ARG A 82 15.33 -8.49 7.25
C ARG A 82 16.05 -8.29 5.93
N THR A 83 15.47 -7.53 5.02
CA THR A 83 15.98 -7.35 3.64
C THR A 83 17.03 -6.25 3.48
N GLU A 84 17.12 -5.32 4.43
CA GLU A 84 18.17 -4.28 4.48
C GLU A 84 19.51 -4.77 5.07
N ARG A 85 19.64 -6.07 5.35
CA ARG A 85 20.90 -6.74 5.75
C ARG A 85 21.50 -7.50 4.58
#